data_AF-A0A4R5DBS7-F1
#
_entry.id   AF-A0A4R5DBS7-F1
#
_cell.length_a   1.000
_cell.length_b   1.000
_cell.length_c   1.000
_cell.angle_alpha   90.00
_cell.angle_beta   90.00
_cell.angle_gamma   90.00
#
_symmetry.space_group_name_H-M   'P 1'
#
loop_
_entity.id
_entity.type
_entity.pdbx_description
1 polymer ?
#
loop_
_entity_poly.entity_id
_entity_poly.type
_entity_poly.pdbx_seq_one_letter_code
_entity_poly.pdbx_strand_id
1 'polypeptide(L)'
;MRRRPRLPGEHLPDAVPPRGDLGPGLRGLPESGAGFPGPPGRAAGDLRRLPRPAAPGPDPAVGPGRLPAGPPPPAVRRPTRPVADPRPGRRPGPYHRANPAAGAASAASGRARRPGRPLDPALDRNRLPHEPAATRGRPRLTGAGSMTTILTNVRAERLGARRRRTAAAAAAGVALLAAGCGSSGTSETPEQDDGPATLVVWTDTVRKAGFESYQEAHPEVRLDIQEVGNPDDMAAKLQLANRAGEGWPDIMWAGIPELAAALSAEPYDFAADLSDHIPSDVIDNFAPGSMEPCTDGDRIICLRNDIAPSVLWYDQDLMAEFGYEIPTTWQEFEQLGLQIAQEHPGYSVGSAAGPGDLVYFWPSRCPVTQIVDDHTIRTDLGAPTCTRVAEMLDRLIAAGSMSPLNATDPEFVREYGKPGKLVMAYGPIWYGLNVFKDLYGAPEGRFAVAAPLQWEEDGQVWNGNVGGGTYIVSRHSSHLEAAADLVEWMATGPYQEQAETVTFPAYQPHQAGWIQRNTRLFSAAGGDVAAVLDEAVATIWPDYGLVRIPGIGYGTTVAPALGTGRTILETLPEWQQTITQEAQAAGWDVEQGE
;
A
#
# COMPACT_ATOMS: atom_id res chain seq x y z
N MET A 1 15.79 39.38 41.07
CA MET A 1 16.87 40.18 40.42
C MET A 1 17.69 39.17 39.61
N ARG A 2 17.89 39.21 38.29
CA ARG A 2 17.97 40.26 37.25
C ARG A 2 17.37 39.70 35.94
N ARG A 3 16.31 40.34 35.42
CA ARG A 3 16.18 40.99 34.08
C ARG A 3 16.53 40.16 32.82
N ARG A 4 15.46 39.79 32.09
CA ARG A 4 15.41 39.37 30.68
C ARG A 4 15.87 40.50 29.72
N PRO A 5 16.40 40.19 28.53
CA PRO A 5 16.45 41.13 27.41
C PRO A 5 15.14 41.10 26.59
N ARG A 6 14.78 42.27 26.07
CA ARG A 6 13.61 42.54 25.20
C ARG A 6 14.01 42.40 23.73
N LEU A 7 13.08 41.89 22.93
CA LEU A 7 13.05 41.93 21.47
C LEU A 7 12.83 43.37 20.94
N PRO A 8 13.41 43.73 19.78
CA PRO A 8 12.82 44.66 18.81
C PRO A 8 12.03 43.86 17.76
N GLY A 9 10.90 44.28 17.16
CA GLY A 9 10.29 45.60 17.06
C GLY A 9 10.33 46.13 15.62
N GLU A 10 9.77 45.42 14.63
CA GLU A 10 9.59 45.88 13.24
C GLU A 10 8.16 45.50 12.80
N HIS A 11 7.18 46.42 12.73
CA HIS A 11 6.82 47.31 11.61
C HIS A 11 6.39 46.59 10.31
N LEU A 12 5.11 46.22 10.27
CA LEU A 12 4.32 46.03 9.05
C LEU A 12 4.15 47.36 8.29
N PRO A 13 4.11 47.31 6.95
CA PRO A 13 3.28 48.21 6.17
C PRO A 13 2.12 47.48 5.48
N ASP A 14 0.92 48.01 5.70
CA ASP A 14 -0.28 47.77 4.89
C ASP A 14 -0.04 48.21 3.43
N ALA A 15 -0.39 47.35 2.47
CA ALA A 15 -0.64 47.77 1.09
C ALA A 15 -1.62 46.82 0.38
N VAL A 16 -2.87 47.27 0.27
CA VAL A 16 -3.89 46.76 -0.66
C VAL A 16 -3.78 47.54 -1.98
N PRO A 17 -3.87 46.86 -3.14
CA PRO A 17 -4.47 47.45 -4.33
C PRO A 17 -5.52 46.51 -4.99
N PRO A 18 -6.31 46.98 -5.98
CA PRO A 18 -7.77 46.83 -5.94
C PRO A 18 -8.35 45.75 -6.84
N ARG A 19 -9.61 45.39 -6.52
CA ARG A 19 -10.56 44.67 -7.37
C ARG A 19 -10.86 45.48 -8.64
N GLY A 20 -10.74 44.83 -9.79
CA GLY A 20 -11.27 45.29 -11.08
C GLY A 20 -12.22 44.24 -11.67
N ASP A 21 -13.44 44.69 -11.96
CA ASP A 21 -14.51 43.96 -12.65
C ASP A 21 -14.10 43.50 -14.06
N LEU A 22 -14.41 42.24 -14.40
CA LEU A 22 -14.73 41.85 -15.78
C LEU A 22 -15.86 40.81 -15.77
N GLY A 23 -16.96 41.18 -16.43
CA GLY A 23 -18.15 40.35 -16.68
C GLY A 23 -17.98 39.34 -17.83
N PRO A 24 -19.06 38.63 -18.20
CA PRO A 24 -19.01 37.22 -18.60
C PRO A 24 -19.01 36.99 -20.12
N GLY A 25 -18.40 35.87 -20.56
CA GLY A 25 -18.44 35.44 -21.96
C GLY A 25 -18.18 33.94 -22.16
N LEU A 26 -19.23 33.23 -22.59
CA LEU A 26 -19.27 32.11 -23.57
C LEU A 26 -18.44 30.84 -23.26
N ARG A 27 -19.05 29.74 -22.81
CA ARG A 27 -19.67 28.62 -23.59
C ARG A 27 -18.83 28.05 -24.75
N GLY A 28 -18.41 26.78 -24.60
CA GLY A 28 -18.67 25.75 -25.62
C GLY A 28 -17.59 24.71 -25.97
N LEU A 29 -17.63 23.55 -25.28
CA LEU A 29 -17.54 22.15 -25.80
C LEU A 29 -16.22 21.61 -26.44
N PRO A 30 -16.04 20.26 -26.59
CA PRO A 30 -16.82 19.12 -26.05
C PRO A 30 -16.02 18.04 -25.28
N GLU A 31 -16.75 17.33 -24.43
CA GLU A 31 -16.40 16.02 -23.87
C GLU A 31 -16.59 14.90 -24.91
N SER A 32 -15.62 13.98 -25.01
CA SER A 32 -15.71 12.77 -25.82
C SER A 32 -16.14 11.57 -24.96
N GLY A 33 -17.44 11.28 -24.96
CA GLY A 33 -18.00 10.05 -24.42
C GLY A 33 -18.08 8.97 -25.50
N ALA A 34 -17.35 7.86 -25.32
CA ALA A 34 -17.46 6.66 -26.14
C ALA A 34 -18.25 5.59 -25.37
N GLY A 35 -19.56 5.51 -25.63
CA GLY A 35 -20.42 4.42 -25.20
C GLY A 35 -20.56 3.36 -26.30
N PHE A 36 -20.33 2.09 -25.97
CA PHE A 36 -20.65 0.91 -26.78
C PHE A 36 -21.75 0.08 -26.08
N PRO A 37 -22.47 -0.81 -26.78
CA PRO A 37 -23.93 -0.88 -26.74
C PRO A 37 -24.45 -2.06 -25.90
N GLY A 38 -25.60 -1.85 -25.25
CA GLY A 38 -26.33 -2.92 -24.58
C GLY A 38 -26.95 -3.94 -25.56
N PRO A 39 -27.15 -5.20 -25.15
CA PRO A 39 -27.80 -6.22 -25.99
C PRO A 39 -29.34 -6.14 -25.89
N PRO A 40 -30.06 -6.65 -26.91
CA PRO A 40 -31.52 -6.56 -26.98
C PRO A 40 -32.21 -7.67 -26.18
N GLY A 41 -33.31 -7.31 -25.51
CA GLY A 41 -34.23 -8.28 -24.93
C GLY A 41 -35.18 -8.87 -25.98
N ARG A 42 -35.49 -10.17 -25.86
CA ARG A 42 -36.75 -10.75 -26.34
C ARG A 42 -37.15 -12.02 -25.57
N ALA A 43 -38.33 -11.90 -24.96
CA ALA A 43 -39.48 -12.80 -24.95
C ALA A 43 -39.39 -14.27 -24.46
N ALA A 44 -40.35 -14.53 -23.57
CA ALA A 44 -40.84 -15.78 -23.01
C ALA A 44 -40.99 -16.97 -23.97
N GLY A 45 -40.70 -18.16 -23.44
CA GLY A 45 -41.07 -19.46 -23.97
C GLY A 45 -41.16 -20.46 -22.82
N ASP A 46 -42.35 -21.04 -22.66
CA ASP A 46 -42.79 -21.93 -21.59
C ASP A 46 -42.29 -23.37 -21.78
N LEU A 47 -42.44 -24.18 -20.72
CA LEU A 47 -42.49 -25.67 -20.66
C LEU A 47 -41.28 -26.50 -20.14
N ARG A 48 -41.59 -27.12 -18.98
CA ARG A 48 -41.41 -28.54 -18.58
C ARG A 48 -40.25 -28.92 -17.65
N ARG A 49 -40.64 -29.01 -16.36
CA ARG A 49 -40.42 -30.07 -15.35
C ARG A 49 -39.44 -31.19 -15.71
N LEU A 50 -38.51 -31.48 -14.79
CA LEU A 50 -38.11 -32.81 -14.27
C LEU A 50 -37.23 -32.61 -12.98
N PRO A 51 -36.97 -33.64 -12.14
CA PRO A 51 -37.45 -33.67 -10.74
C PRO A 51 -36.40 -33.38 -9.65
N ARG A 52 -36.90 -33.04 -8.45
CA ARG A 52 -36.16 -32.92 -7.18
C ARG A 52 -35.71 -34.30 -6.66
N PRO A 53 -34.49 -34.44 -6.09
CA PRO A 53 -34.16 -35.58 -5.25
C PRO A 53 -34.72 -35.43 -3.83
N ALA A 54 -35.11 -36.57 -3.26
CA ALA A 54 -35.81 -36.74 -2.00
C ALA A 54 -34.90 -36.61 -0.78
N ALA A 55 -35.47 -36.11 0.33
CA ALA A 55 -34.90 -36.18 1.66
C ALA A 55 -35.00 -37.61 2.25
N PRO A 56 -33.99 -38.10 2.99
CA PRO A 56 -34.14 -39.23 3.90
C PRO A 56 -34.64 -38.76 5.28
N GLY A 57 -35.59 -39.52 5.84
CA GLY A 57 -36.15 -39.33 7.18
C GLY A 57 -35.25 -39.82 8.33
N PRO A 58 -35.75 -39.81 9.58
CA PRO A 58 -34.92 -39.75 10.79
C PRO A 58 -34.63 -41.11 11.47
N ASP A 59 -33.69 -41.03 12.42
CA ASP A 59 -33.40 -41.90 13.60
C ASP A 59 -32.47 -43.12 13.45
N PRO A 60 -31.71 -43.53 14.51
CA PRO A 60 -32.05 -43.41 15.93
C PRO A 60 -30.98 -42.87 16.90
N ALA A 61 -31.50 -42.40 18.04
CA ALA A 61 -30.82 -42.03 19.28
C ALA A 61 -29.66 -42.96 19.70
N VAL A 62 -28.51 -42.33 19.97
CA VAL A 62 -27.39 -42.92 20.72
C VAL A 62 -27.38 -42.27 22.12
N GLY A 63 -27.44 -43.12 23.15
CA GLY A 63 -27.51 -42.70 24.55
C GLY A 63 -26.25 -41.97 25.06
N PRO A 64 -26.34 -41.28 26.21
CA PRO A 64 -25.24 -40.46 26.71
C PRO A 64 -24.13 -41.34 27.29
N GLY A 65 -23.00 -41.41 26.59
CA GLY A 65 -21.74 -41.91 27.12
C GLY A 65 -21.14 -40.91 28.11
N ARG A 66 -20.88 -41.37 29.34
CA ARG A 66 -20.17 -40.64 30.39
C ARG A 66 -18.75 -40.26 29.95
N LEU A 67 -18.43 -38.97 29.97
CA LEU A 67 -17.05 -38.48 30.00
C LEU A 67 -16.53 -38.46 31.45
N PRO A 68 -15.24 -38.80 31.70
CA PRO A 68 -14.65 -38.73 33.02
C PRO A 68 -14.41 -37.27 33.46
N ALA A 69 -14.76 -36.98 34.70
CA ALA A 69 -14.62 -35.66 35.33
C ALA A 69 -13.13 -35.31 35.55
N GLY A 70 -12.72 -34.15 35.02
CA GLY A 70 -11.46 -33.50 35.42
C GLY A 70 -11.50 -33.00 36.86
N PRO A 71 -10.34 -32.78 37.50
CA PRO A 71 -10.25 -32.36 38.89
C PRO A 71 -10.80 -30.92 39.10
N PRO A 72 -11.41 -30.63 40.27
CA PRO A 72 -12.00 -29.32 40.53
C PRO A 72 -10.95 -28.22 40.76
N PRO A 73 -11.25 -26.96 40.40
CA PRO A 73 -10.38 -25.83 40.70
C PRO A 73 -10.34 -25.53 42.22
N PRO A 74 -9.21 -25.03 42.76
CA PRO A 74 -9.10 -24.67 44.17
C PRO A 74 -9.95 -23.44 44.53
N ALA A 75 -10.57 -23.50 45.70
CA ALA A 75 -11.50 -22.49 46.20
C ALA A 75 -10.84 -21.17 46.65
N VAL A 76 -11.60 -20.10 46.40
CA VAL A 76 -11.35 -18.67 46.62
C VAL A 76 -10.99 -18.30 48.07
N ARG A 77 -9.97 -17.43 48.25
CA ARG A 77 -9.84 -16.55 49.42
C ARG A 77 -10.31 -15.14 49.08
N ARG A 78 -11.42 -14.71 49.69
CA ARG A 78 -11.89 -13.31 49.71
C ARG A 78 -11.04 -12.48 50.69
N PRO A 79 -10.65 -11.25 50.33
CA PRO A 79 -10.35 -10.23 51.31
C PRO A 79 -11.60 -9.40 51.65
N THR A 80 -11.59 -8.95 52.89
CA THR A 80 -12.62 -8.30 53.70
C THR A 80 -12.94 -6.84 53.29
N ARG A 81 -14.22 -6.45 53.40
CA ARG A 81 -14.68 -5.05 53.47
C ARG A 81 -14.22 -4.36 54.76
N PRO A 82 -14.04 -3.03 54.72
CA PRO A 82 -14.43 -2.16 55.83
C PRO A 82 -15.65 -1.27 55.49
N VAL A 83 -16.33 -0.82 56.54
CA VAL A 83 -17.64 -0.14 56.57
C VAL A 83 -17.50 1.30 57.11
N ALA A 84 -18.30 2.23 56.54
CA ALA A 84 -18.85 3.52 57.02
C ALA A 84 -17.90 4.71 57.38
N ASP A 85 -17.96 5.90 56.74
CA ASP A 85 -18.93 7.06 56.76
C ASP A 85 -18.39 8.21 57.68
N PRO A 86 -18.71 9.54 57.59
CA PRO A 86 -19.82 10.20 56.88
C PRO A 86 -19.55 11.51 56.09
N ARG A 87 -20.57 11.91 55.30
CA ARG A 87 -20.76 13.21 54.62
C ARG A 87 -21.01 14.37 55.60
N PRO A 88 -20.93 15.64 55.12
CA PRO A 88 -22.14 16.42 54.77
C PRO A 88 -21.94 17.18 53.43
N GLY A 89 -22.91 17.61 52.62
CA GLY A 89 -24.32 17.92 52.77
C GLY A 89 -24.58 19.30 52.16
N ARG A 90 -25.29 19.40 51.01
CA ARG A 90 -26.31 20.42 50.66
C ARG A 90 -26.60 20.50 49.15
N ARG A 91 -27.87 20.26 48.80
CA ARG A 91 -28.59 20.86 47.66
C ARG A 91 -29.35 22.10 48.14
N PRO A 92 -29.88 22.91 47.21
CA PRO A 92 -31.32 23.14 47.20
C PRO A 92 -31.96 22.91 45.81
N GLY A 93 -33.24 22.54 45.80
CA GLY A 93 -34.05 22.24 44.61
C GLY A 93 -34.80 23.46 44.02
N PRO A 94 -36.08 23.32 43.65
CA PRO A 94 -36.50 23.08 42.26
C PRO A 94 -37.43 24.17 41.69
N TYR A 95 -37.62 24.21 40.37
CA TYR A 95 -38.74 24.94 39.75
C TYR A 95 -39.46 24.12 38.65
N HIS A 96 -40.77 24.33 38.63
CA HIS A 96 -41.83 23.61 37.92
C HIS A 96 -42.06 24.07 36.46
N ARG A 97 -42.64 23.14 35.66
CA ARG A 97 -43.66 23.28 34.60
C ARG A 97 -43.72 24.57 33.76
N ALA A 98 -43.74 24.42 32.42
CA ALA A 98 -44.97 24.47 31.59
C ALA A 98 -44.65 24.49 30.07
N ASN A 99 -45.40 23.72 29.30
CA ASN A 99 -45.74 23.93 27.88
C ASN A 99 -47.13 24.66 27.87
N PRO A 100 -47.63 25.38 26.83
CA PRO A 100 -47.89 24.78 25.50
C PRO A 100 -47.99 25.74 24.26
N ALA A 101 -48.26 25.11 23.09
CA ALA A 101 -49.02 25.60 21.90
C ALA A 101 -48.33 26.64 20.97
N ALA A 102 -48.56 26.76 19.65
CA ALA A 102 -49.31 26.09 18.56
C ALA A 102 -48.77 26.73 17.23
N GLY A 103 -48.73 26.06 16.07
CA GLY A 103 -49.80 25.95 15.07
C GLY A 103 -49.18 25.70 13.67
N ALA A 104 -49.59 24.67 12.92
CA ALA A 104 -50.66 24.62 11.92
C ALA A 104 -50.22 25.10 10.50
N ALA A 105 -50.04 24.15 9.55
CA ALA A 105 -50.88 23.91 8.35
C ALA A 105 -50.43 24.74 7.11
N SER A 106 -50.47 24.32 5.84
CA SER A 106 -51.42 23.48 5.10
C SER A 106 -50.87 23.06 3.70
N ALA A 107 -51.51 22.00 3.17
CA ALA A 107 -51.62 21.40 1.82
C ALA A 107 -51.53 22.34 0.57
N ALA A 108 -51.47 21.91 -0.71
CA ALA A 108 -52.05 20.74 -1.39
C ALA A 108 -51.57 20.60 -2.87
N SER A 109 -51.72 19.39 -3.47
CA SER A 109 -52.16 19.04 -4.85
C SER A 109 -51.47 19.62 -6.12
N GLY A 110 -51.33 18.96 -7.29
CA GLY A 110 -51.76 17.66 -7.83
C GLY A 110 -51.59 17.56 -9.37
N ARG A 111 -51.62 16.32 -9.88
CA ARG A 111 -52.05 15.78 -11.21
C ARG A 111 -51.41 16.20 -12.57
N ALA A 112 -50.68 15.24 -13.16
CA ALA A 112 -50.84 14.51 -14.46
C ALA A 112 -51.41 15.15 -15.76
N ARG A 113 -50.72 14.97 -16.92
CA ARG A 113 -51.10 14.13 -18.11
C ARG A 113 -50.14 14.30 -19.33
N ARG A 114 -50.07 13.24 -20.17
CA ARG A 114 -49.27 12.97 -21.41
C ARG A 114 -49.87 13.61 -22.72
N PRO A 115 -49.57 13.14 -23.98
CA PRO A 115 -48.41 13.43 -24.86
C PRO A 115 -48.84 13.88 -26.31
N GLY A 116 -47.89 14.17 -27.22
CA GLY A 116 -48.16 14.38 -28.65
C GLY A 116 -46.91 14.24 -29.55
N ARG A 117 -47.09 13.64 -30.73
CA ARG A 117 -46.11 13.27 -31.78
C ARG A 117 -46.70 13.77 -33.14
N PRO A 118 -46.12 13.45 -34.31
CA PRO A 118 -44.95 13.97 -35.05
C PRO A 118 -45.34 14.84 -36.29
N LEU A 119 -44.36 15.36 -37.06
CA LEU A 119 -44.43 15.55 -38.52
C LEU A 119 -43.00 15.66 -39.14
N ASP A 120 -42.80 14.96 -40.26
CA ASP A 120 -41.67 14.94 -41.24
C ASP A 120 -42.12 15.77 -42.49
N PRO A 121 -41.42 15.87 -43.65
CA PRO A 121 -40.01 15.65 -44.06
C PRO A 121 -39.42 16.74 -45.03
N ALA A 122 -38.18 16.55 -45.53
CA ALA A 122 -37.78 16.61 -46.97
C ALA A 122 -36.54 17.45 -47.41
N LEU A 123 -35.69 16.80 -48.24
CA LEU A 123 -34.85 17.28 -49.38
C LEU A 123 -33.54 18.06 -49.07
N ASP A 124 -32.40 17.96 -49.79
CA ASP A 124 -32.09 17.41 -51.12
C ASP A 124 -30.56 17.06 -51.27
N ARG A 125 -30.30 16.11 -52.18
CA ARG A 125 -29.13 15.82 -53.05
C ARG A 125 -27.70 16.35 -52.78
N ASN A 126 -26.74 15.42 -52.89
CA ASN A 126 -25.93 15.32 -54.12
C ASN A 126 -25.32 13.92 -54.36
N ARG A 127 -25.29 13.50 -55.64
CA ARG A 127 -24.92 12.16 -56.16
C ARG A 127 -23.70 12.27 -57.09
N LEU A 128 -22.72 11.37 -56.89
CA LEU A 128 -22.00 10.51 -57.89
C LEU A 128 -20.98 11.15 -58.86
N PRO A 129 -20.11 10.38 -59.60
CA PRO A 129 -20.06 8.90 -59.75
C PRO A 129 -18.68 8.15 -59.85
N HIS A 130 -18.79 6.80 -59.79
CA HIS A 130 -18.10 5.68 -60.50
C HIS A 130 -16.57 5.41 -60.31
N GLU A 131 -16.00 4.18 -60.34
CA GLU A 131 -16.33 2.74 -60.16
C GLU A 131 -14.99 1.91 -60.38
N PRO A 132 -14.88 0.55 -60.48
CA PRO A 132 -14.31 -0.31 -59.44
C PRO A 132 -13.19 -1.34 -59.85
N ALA A 133 -12.95 -2.32 -58.94
CA ALA A 133 -12.30 -3.65 -59.04
C ALA A 133 -10.83 -3.73 -58.52
N ALA A 134 -10.34 -4.76 -57.83
CA ALA A 134 -10.71 -6.18 -57.77
C ALA A 134 -10.25 -6.89 -56.47
N THR A 135 -10.72 -8.13 -56.34
CA THR A 135 -10.71 -9.11 -55.26
C THR A 135 -9.39 -9.86 -55.02
N ARG A 136 -9.17 -10.34 -53.78
CA ARG A 136 -8.74 -11.73 -53.45
C ARG A 136 -8.76 -11.96 -51.93
N GLY A 137 -9.53 -12.95 -51.48
CA GLY A 137 -9.56 -13.41 -50.09
C GLY A 137 -8.70 -14.64 -49.84
N ARG A 138 -8.58 -15.02 -48.56
CA ARG A 138 -8.52 -16.39 -47.99
C ARG A 138 -8.49 -16.36 -46.44
N PRO A 139 -8.80 -17.46 -45.73
CA PRO A 139 -9.74 -17.47 -44.60
C PRO A 139 -9.14 -17.76 -43.21
N ARG A 140 -9.98 -17.62 -42.18
CA ARG A 140 -9.82 -18.01 -40.77
C ARG A 140 -10.05 -19.53 -40.54
N LEU A 141 -9.36 -20.11 -39.54
CA LEU A 141 -9.71 -21.30 -38.71
C LEU A 141 -8.80 -21.22 -37.44
N THR A 142 -9.29 -20.92 -36.23
CA THR A 142 -9.73 -21.82 -35.12
C THR A 142 -8.78 -22.97 -34.76
N GLY A 143 -8.40 -23.06 -33.47
CA GLY A 143 -7.95 -24.33 -32.86
C GLY A 143 -6.96 -24.16 -31.70
N ALA A 144 -7.40 -24.56 -30.50
CA ALA A 144 -6.69 -24.60 -29.24
C ALA A 144 -5.63 -25.73 -29.15
N GLY A 145 -4.78 -25.67 -28.12
CA GLY A 145 -4.12 -26.87 -27.57
C GLY A 145 -2.68 -26.66 -27.10
N SER A 146 -2.50 -26.70 -25.78
CA SER A 146 -1.25 -26.86 -25.05
C SER A 146 -0.35 -27.97 -25.61
N MET A 147 0.97 -27.85 -25.47
CA MET A 147 1.81 -29.04 -25.34
C MET A 147 3.13 -28.80 -24.59
N THR A 148 3.20 -29.51 -23.47
CA THR A 148 4.35 -29.83 -22.62
C THR A 148 5.40 -30.66 -23.36
N THR A 149 6.67 -30.37 -23.05
CA THR A 149 7.89 -31.20 -23.04
C THR A 149 7.80 -32.64 -23.51
N ILE A 150 8.65 -33.06 -24.47
CA ILE A 150 9.34 -34.36 -24.46
C ILE A 150 10.74 -34.25 -25.12
N LEU A 151 11.75 -34.64 -24.33
CA LEU A 151 13.12 -35.01 -24.71
C LEU A 151 13.16 -36.12 -25.77
N THR A 152 14.11 -36.11 -26.71
CA THR A 152 15.01 -37.27 -26.90
C THR A 152 16.17 -37.02 -27.88
N ASN A 153 17.32 -37.54 -27.46
CA ASN A 153 18.56 -37.72 -28.19
C ASN A 153 18.38 -38.51 -29.50
N VAL A 154 19.10 -38.12 -30.55
CA VAL A 154 19.51 -39.05 -31.62
C VAL A 154 21.01 -38.95 -31.85
N ARG A 155 21.65 -40.11 -31.69
CA ARG A 155 23.05 -40.41 -32.00
C ARG A 155 23.31 -40.43 -33.51
N ALA A 156 24.50 -39.93 -33.82
CA ALA A 156 25.42 -40.19 -34.93
C ALA A 156 25.17 -41.38 -35.89
N GLU A 157 25.32 -41.08 -37.20
CA GLU A 157 25.99 -41.92 -38.22
C GLU A 157 26.82 -40.97 -39.12
N ARG A 158 28.16 -40.96 -39.04
CA ARG A 158 29.15 -41.73 -39.82
C ARG A 158 29.03 -41.62 -41.35
N LEU A 159 29.86 -40.74 -41.93
CA LEU A 159 30.47 -40.94 -43.25
C LEU A 159 31.97 -40.59 -43.17
N GLY A 160 32.82 -41.61 -43.28
CA GLY A 160 34.22 -41.47 -43.72
C GLY A 160 34.28 -41.58 -45.25
N ALA A 161 35.39 -41.38 -45.97
CA ALA A 161 36.76 -40.98 -45.69
C ALA A 161 37.45 -40.72 -47.05
N ARG A 162 38.68 -40.18 -47.03
CA ARG A 162 39.71 -39.98 -48.10
C ARG A 162 39.77 -38.54 -48.62
N ARG A 163 40.92 -37.86 -48.69
CA ARG A 163 42.35 -38.25 -48.61
C ARG A 163 43.21 -37.05 -48.16
N ARG A 164 44.28 -37.38 -47.43
CA ARG A 164 45.33 -36.52 -46.86
C ARG A 164 46.13 -35.73 -47.90
N ARG A 165 46.54 -34.50 -47.58
CA ARG A 165 47.96 -34.05 -47.67
C ARG A 165 48.26 -33.02 -46.57
N THR A 166 49.36 -33.28 -45.90
CA THR A 166 50.03 -32.59 -44.80
C THR A 166 50.84 -31.37 -45.28
N ALA A 167 50.92 -30.30 -44.47
CA ALA A 167 52.18 -29.68 -44.07
C ALA A 167 51.91 -28.51 -43.10
N ALA A 168 52.38 -28.67 -41.86
CA ALA A 168 52.61 -27.60 -40.92
C ALA A 168 54.02 -27.02 -41.16
N ALA A 169 54.17 -25.69 -41.11
CA ALA A 169 55.30 -24.94 -40.53
C ALA A 169 55.33 -23.50 -41.09
N ALA A 170 55.10 -22.51 -40.22
CA ALA A 170 56.00 -21.37 -40.00
C ALA A 170 55.29 -20.32 -39.11
N ALA A 171 55.55 -20.41 -37.82
CA ALA A 171 55.40 -19.31 -36.88
C ALA A 171 56.54 -18.31 -37.11
N ALA A 172 56.22 -17.04 -37.35
CA ALA A 172 57.05 -15.87 -37.06
C ALA A 172 56.24 -14.60 -37.36
N GLY A 173 55.73 -13.95 -36.31
CA GLY A 173 54.96 -12.70 -36.43
C GLY A 173 54.41 -12.21 -35.10
N VAL A 174 55.20 -12.30 -34.02
CA VAL A 174 54.95 -11.53 -32.79
C VAL A 174 55.80 -10.28 -32.88
N ALA A 175 55.16 -9.12 -32.81
CA ALA A 175 55.57 -7.95 -32.01
C ALA A 175 55.04 -6.67 -32.66
N LEU A 176 53.92 -6.16 -32.16
CA LEU A 176 53.58 -4.75 -31.90
C LEU A 176 52.05 -4.69 -31.78
N LEU A 177 51.58 -4.64 -30.54
CA LEU A 177 50.31 -4.06 -30.02
C LEU A 177 49.99 -4.63 -28.62
N ALA A 178 51.02 -4.83 -27.79
CA ALA A 178 50.87 -5.03 -26.35
C ALA A 178 51.19 -3.70 -25.64
N ALA A 179 50.33 -2.71 -25.86
CA ALA A 179 50.24 -1.48 -25.07
C ALA A 179 48.82 -0.93 -25.26
N GLY A 180 47.93 -1.44 -24.44
CA GLY A 180 46.50 -1.13 -24.40
C GLY A 180 45.95 -1.94 -23.24
N CYS A 181 46.29 -1.47 -22.04
CA CYS A 181 46.11 -2.14 -20.77
C CYS A 181 44.73 -2.77 -20.64
N GLY A 182 44.69 -3.98 -20.07
CA GLY A 182 43.47 -4.46 -19.45
C GLY A 182 43.09 -3.51 -18.32
N SER A 183 41.89 -2.95 -18.39
CA SER A 183 41.16 -2.63 -17.18
C SER A 183 40.53 -3.93 -16.71
N SER A 184 41.13 -4.53 -15.70
CA SER A 184 40.34 -5.21 -14.69
C SER A 184 39.23 -4.24 -14.28
N GLY A 185 37.98 -4.58 -14.60
CA GLY A 185 36.81 -3.80 -14.22
C GLY A 185 36.69 -3.76 -12.70
N THR A 186 37.37 -2.79 -12.10
CA THR A 186 37.00 -2.21 -10.82
C THR A 186 35.90 -1.22 -11.12
N SER A 187 34.75 -1.36 -10.46
CA SER A 187 33.69 -0.36 -10.44
C SER A 187 34.25 0.93 -9.84
N GLU A 188 34.85 1.78 -10.69
CA GLU A 188 35.35 3.08 -10.28
C GLU A 188 34.15 4.02 -10.09
N THR A 189 34.10 4.68 -8.93
CA THR A 189 33.19 5.79 -8.69
C THR A 189 33.36 6.82 -9.80
N PRO A 190 32.27 7.33 -10.42
CA PRO A 190 32.37 8.33 -11.48
C PRO A 190 33.14 9.57 -11.01
N GLU A 191 33.93 10.16 -11.92
CA GLU A 191 34.49 11.50 -11.71
C GLU A 191 33.34 12.49 -11.57
N GLN A 192 33.36 13.28 -10.49
CA GLN A 192 32.33 14.28 -10.20
C GLN A 192 32.53 15.51 -11.09
N ASP A 193 31.44 16.00 -11.68
CA ASP A 193 31.42 17.16 -12.57
C ASP A 193 30.73 18.35 -11.88
N ASP A 194 31.51 19.42 -11.70
CA ASP A 194 31.07 20.71 -11.13
C ASP A 194 30.35 21.61 -12.18
N GLY A 195 30.16 21.12 -13.41
CA GLY A 195 29.44 21.79 -14.48
C GLY A 195 27.91 21.80 -14.30
N PRO A 196 27.16 22.39 -15.26
CA PRO A 196 25.70 22.40 -15.21
C PRO A 196 25.12 20.97 -15.15
N ALA A 197 24.46 20.64 -14.04
CA ALA A 197 23.95 19.30 -13.80
C ALA A 197 22.74 19.01 -14.71
N THR A 198 22.78 17.86 -15.40
CA THR A 198 21.58 17.25 -16.00
C THR A 198 21.32 15.92 -15.31
N LEU A 199 20.25 15.84 -14.53
CA LEU A 199 19.90 14.66 -13.74
C LEU A 199 18.78 13.87 -14.43
N VAL A 200 18.98 12.57 -14.60
CA VAL A 200 17.95 11.63 -15.04
C VAL A 200 17.19 11.11 -13.83
N VAL A 201 15.87 11.32 -13.81
CA VAL A 201 15.01 10.93 -12.69
C VAL A 201 14.05 9.84 -13.13
N TRP A 202 14.02 8.71 -12.43
CA TRP A 202 12.97 7.71 -12.57
C TRP A 202 11.97 7.83 -11.42
N THR A 203 10.72 8.16 -11.75
CA THR A 203 9.69 8.42 -10.74
C THR A 203 8.31 7.90 -11.14
N ASP A 204 7.34 8.00 -10.23
CA ASP A 204 5.93 7.74 -10.50
C ASP A 204 5.20 9.03 -10.93
N THR A 205 3.96 8.87 -11.40
CA THR A 205 3.12 10.00 -11.82
C THR A 205 2.79 10.96 -10.67
N VAL A 206 2.77 10.48 -9.42
CA VAL A 206 2.36 11.27 -8.24
C VAL A 206 3.48 12.23 -7.81
N ARG A 207 4.73 11.77 -7.78
CA ARG A 207 5.91 12.54 -7.35
C ARG A 207 6.48 13.42 -8.44
N LYS A 208 6.12 13.17 -9.71
CA LYS A 208 6.56 13.98 -10.85
C LYS A 208 6.39 15.49 -10.63
N ALA A 209 5.26 15.91 -10.06
CA ALA A 209 5.00 17.32 -9.78
C ALA A 209 6.02 17.94 -8.80
N GLY A 210 6.53 17.15 -7.84
CA GLY A 210 7.60 17.60 -6.94
C GLY A 210 8.90 17.87 -7.69
N PHE A 211 9.33 16.93 -8.55
CA PHE A 211 10.53 17.12 -9.37
C PHE A 211 10.40 18.32 -10.33
N GLU A 212 9.22 18.51 -10.94
CA GLU A 212 8.94 19.68 -11.77
C GLU A 212 9.04 20.99 -10.96
N SER A 213 8.50 21.01 -9.74
CA SER A 213 8.59 22.16 -8.83
C SER A 213 10.03 22.43 -8.37
N TYR A 214 10.87 21.41 -8.20
CA TYR A 214 12.30 21.61 -7.96
C TYR A 214 12.97 22.28 -9.17
N GLN A 215 12.76 21.78 -10.38
CA GLN A 215 13.35 22.36 -11.58
C GLN A 215 12.94 23.84 -11.80
N GLU A 216 11.71 24.20 -11.41
CA GLU A 216 11.27 25.60 -11.43
C GLU A 216 12.02 26.49 -10.42
N ALA A 217 12.34 25.94 -9.24
CA ALA A 217 13.07 26.64 -8.19
C ALA A 217 14.60 26.68 -8.43
N HIS A 218 15.12 25.70 -9.17
CA HIS A 218 16.54 25.48 -9.45
C HIS A 218 16.82 25.44 -10.96
N PRO A 219 16.66 26.56 -11.69
CA PRO A 219 16.77 26.60 -13.16
C PRO A 219 18.17 26.26 -13.69
N GLU A 220 19.19 26.25 -12.84
CA GLU A 220 20.55 25.81 -13.13
C GLU A 220 20.71 24.28 -13.20
N VAL A 221 19.77 23.51 -12.61
CA VAL A 221 19.73 22.05 -12.68
C VAL A 221 18.69 21.63 -13.71
N ARG A 222 19.10 20.85 -14.72
CA ARG A 222 18.18 20.30 -15.72
C ARG A 222 17.75 18.90 -15.31
N LEU A 223 16.44 18.61 -15.33
CA LEU A 223 15.90 17.27 -15.06
C LEU A 223 15.38 16.62 -16.35
N ASP A 224 15.76 15.36 -16.57
CA ASP A 224 15.09 14.45 -17.49
C ASP A 224 14.21 13.49 -16.69
N ILE A 225 12.93 13.85 -16.53
CA ILE A 225 11.99 13.12 -15.68
C ILE A 225 11.30 12.03 -16.50
N GLN A 226 11.52 10.78 -16.11
CA GLN A 226 10.97 9.60 -16.76
C GLN A 226 10.03 8.87 -15.81
N GLU A 227 8.80 8.64 -16.27
CA GLU A 227 7.83 7.85 -15.51
C GLU A 227 8.15 6.36 -15.67
N VAL A 228 8.71 5.77 -14.61
CA VAL A 228 9.04 4.35 -14.51
C VAL A 228 8.34 3.86 -13.25
N GLY A 229 7.13 3.29 -13.40
CA GLY A 229 6.27 2.98 -12.26
C GLY A 229 6.31 1.53 -11.78
N ASN A 230 6.86 0.60 -12.57
CA ASN A 230 6.87 -0.83 -12.25
C ASN A 230 8.25 -1.25 -11.68
N PRO A 231 8.31 -1.82 -10.46
CA PRO A 231 9.55 -2.33 -9.87
C PRO A 231 10.31 -3.34 -10.75
N ASP A 232 9.60 -4.23 -11.46
CA ASP A 232 10.23 -5.22 -12.36
C ASP A 232 10.94 -4.54 -13.53
N ASP A 233 10.32 -3.48 -14.07
CA ASP A 233 10.91 -2.70 -15.15
C ASP A 233 12.15 -1.92 -14.65
N MET A 234 12.13 -1.42 -13.42
CA MET A 234 13.28 -0.76 -12.79
C MET A 234 14.45 -1.72 -12.66
N ALA A 235 14.22 -2.90 -12.07
CA ALA A 235 15.25 -3.92 -11.86
C ALA A 235 15.87 -4.39 -13.20
N ALA A 236 15.03 -4.67 -14.21
CA ALA A 236 15.50 -5.10 -15.52
C ALA A 236 16.34 -4.02 -16.23
N LYS A 237 15.95 -2.74 -16.12
CA LYS A 237 16.71 -1.63 -16.70
C LYS A 237 18.03 -1.40 -15.96
N LEU A 238 18.06 -1.49 -14.63
CA LEU A 238 19.31 -1.39 -13.86
C LEU A 238 20.29 -2.51 -14.23
N GLN A 239 19.84 -3.76 -14.37
CA GLN A 239 20.71 -4.85 -14.84
C GLN A 239 21.22 -4.62 -16.27
N LEU A 240 20.43 -3.98 -17.14
CA LEU A 240 20.89 -3.60 -18.46
C LEU A 240 21.97 -2.52 -18.38
N ALA A 241 21.78 -1.50 -17.55
CA ALA A 241 22.76 -0.44 -17.31
C ALA A 241 24.07 -1.01 -16.72
N ASN A 242 23.97 -1.88 -15.69
CA ASN A 242 25.12 -2.59 -15.11
C ASN A 242 25.93 -3.38 -16.16
N ARG A 243 25.26 -4.01 -17.13
CA ARG A 243 25.94 -4.73 -18.23
C ARG A 243 26.51 -3.81 -19.30
N ALA A 244 25.85 -2.68 -19.56
CA ALA A 244 26.27 -1.72 -20.57
C ALA A 244 27.42 -0.83 -20.08
N GLY A 245 27.52 -0.62 -18.76
CA GLY A 245 28.42 0.37 -18.18
C GLY A 245 27.92 1.81 -18.34
N GLU A 246 26.65 2.01 -18.72
CA GLU A 246 26.02 3.32 -18.94
C GLU A 246 24.48 3.23 -18.86
N GLY A 247 23.81 4.38 -18.70
CA GLY A 247 22.34 4.47 -18.80
C GLY A 247 21.58 4.34 -17.48
N TRP A 248 22.25 4.43 -16.34
CA TRP A 248 21.59 4.55 -15.03
C TRP A 248 20.86 5.90 -14.91
N PRO A 249 19.75 5.95 -14.16
CA PRO A 249 19.25 7.22 -13.65
C PRO A 249 20.18 7.75 -12.56
N ASP A 250 20.12 9.05 -12.29
CA ASP A 250 20.77 9.68 -11.14
C ASP A 250 19.94 9.49 -9.87
N ILE A 251 18.60 9.50 -10.00
CA ILE A 251 17.66 9.35 -8.89
C ILE A 251 16.57 8.35 -9.25
N MET A 252 16.20 7.52 -8.29
CA MET A 252 15.08 6.60 -8.39
C MET A 252 14.10 6.75 -7.23
N TRP A 253 12.82 6.81 -7.55
CA TRP A 253 11.74 6.60 -6.59
C TRP A 253 11.52 5.10 -6.36
N ALA A 254 11.58 4.65 -5.12
CA ALA A 254 11.14 3.33 -4.70
C ALA A 254 9.90 3.46 -3.80
N GLY A 255 8.78 2.93 -4.25
CA GLY A 255 7.47 3.09 -3.59
C GLY A 255 7.36 2.45 -2.20
N ILE A 256 8.32 1.61 -1.83
CA ILE A 256 8.44 0.98 -0.51
C ILE A 256 9.94 0.90 -0.12
N PRO A 257 10.29 0.93 1.18
CA PRO A 257 11.69 0.88 1.61
C PRO A 257 12.40 -0.44 1.28
N GLU A 258 11.68 -1.55 1.26
CA GLU A 258 12.22 -2.88 0.94
C GLU A 258 12.78 -2.93 -0.49
N LEU A 259 12.12 -2.23 -1.43
CA LEU A 259 12.60 -2.09 -2.79
C LEU A 259 13.89 -1.27 -2.83
N ALA A 260 13.97 -0.16 -2.10
CA ALA A 260 15.20 0.63 -2.04
C ALA A 260 16.36 -0.17 -1.47
N ALA A 261 16.11 -0.90 -0.39
CA ALA A 261 17.11 -1.71 0.25
C ALA A 261 17.57 -2.87 -0.69
N ALA A 262 16.64 -3.51 -1.43
CA ALA A 262 16.97 -4.52 -2.44
C ALA A 262 17.78 -3.96 -3.62
N LEU A 263 17.43 -2.77 -4.13
CA LEU A 263 18.17 -2.13 -5.23
C LEU A 263 19.54 -1.61 -4.78
N SER A 264 19.73 -1.38 -3.49
CA SER A 264 21.02 -0.96 -2.89
C SER A 264 22.01 -2.11 -2.72
N ALA A 265 21.56 -3.36 -2.81
CA ALA A 265 22.41 -4.55 -2.67
C ALA A 265 22.78 -5.16 -4.03
N GLU A 266 23.79 -6.03 -4.04
CA GLU A 266 24.12 -6.89 -5.19
C GLU A 266 22.88 -7.71 -5.62
N PRO A 267 22.63 -7.91 -6.93
CA PRO A 267 23.48 -7.57 -8.07
C PRO A 267 23.26 -6.16 -8.65
N TYR A 268 22.45 -5.33 -7.98
CA TYR A 268 22.10 -4.00 -8.49
C TYR A 268 23.12 -2.95 -8.04
N ASP A 269 23.47 -2.96 -6.75
CA ASP A 269 24.46 -2.08 -6.11
C ASP A 269 24.22 -0.60 -6.50
N PHE A 270 22.97 -0.14 -6.49
CA PHE A 270 22.60 1.14 -7.09
C PHE A 270 22.88 2.34 -6.19
N ALA A 271 22.73 2.21 -4.87
CA ALA A 271 22.69 3.34 -3.95
C ALA A 271 24.07 3.94 -3.64
N ALA A 272 24.17 5.26 -3.80
CA ALA A 272 25.23 6.07 -3.23
C ALA A 272 25.15 6.07 -1.69
N ASP A 273 26.27 6.35 -1.03
CA ASP A 273 26.26 6.72 0.38
C ASP A 273 26.00 8.24 0.50
N LEU A 274 24.93 8.61 1.22
CA LEU A 274 24.49 9.99 1.40
C LEU A 274 24.92 10.59 2.74
N SER A 275 25.64 9.85 3.59
CA SER A 275 25.98 10.30 4.95
C SER A 275 26.77 11.61 5.00
N ASP A 276 27.61 11.87 3.98
CA ASP A 276 28.38 13.12 3.87
C ASP A 276 27.68 14.20 3.03
N HIS A 277 26.53 13.87 2.43
CA HIS A 277 25.81 14.75 1.50
C HIS A 277 24.51 15.32 2.09
N ILE A 278 23.95 14.67 3.11
CA ILE A 278 22.74 15.14 3.80
C ILE A 278 23.11 15.57 5.22
N PRO A 279 22.82 16.81 5.62
CA PRO A 279 23.14 17.28 6.96
C PRO A 279 22.49 16.44 8.05
N SER A 280 23.24 16.10 9.11
CA SER A 280 22.72 15.29 10.23
C SER A 280 21.50 15.91 10.91
N ASP A 281 21.44 17.24 10.98
CA ASP A 281 20.28 17.95 11.55
C ASP A 281 19.02 17.84 10.69
N VAL A 282 19.16 17.63 9.38
CA VAL A 282 18.04 17.26 8.52
C VAL A 282 17.54 15.85 8.87
N ILE A 283 18.46 14.90 9.02
CA ILE A 283 18.15 13.51 9.40
C ILE A 283 17.48 13.43 10.78
N ASP A 284 17.95 14.21 11.75
CA ASP A 284 17.40 14.24 13.12
C ASP A 284 15.95 14.73 13.20
N ASN A 285 15.44 15.38 12.16
CA ASN A 285 14.06 15.88 12.07
C ASN A 285 13.11 14.91 11.36
N PHE A 286 13.59 13.72 10.97
CA PHE A 286 12.71 12.64 10.53
C PHE A 286 12.03 11.95 11.71
N ALA A 287 10.84 11.41 11.48
CA ALA A 287 10.08 10.72 12.51
C ALA A 287 10.91 9.57 13.12
N PRO A 288 10.81 9.32 14.45
CA PRO A 288 11.56 8.26 15.10
C PRO A 288 11.43 6.91 14.37
N GLY A 289 12.55 6.23 14.14
CA GLY A 289 12.62 4.94 13.44
C GLY A 289 12.37 5.01 11.92
N SER A 290 11.91 6.15 11.38
CA SER A 290 11.54 6.23 9.97
C SER A 290 12.72 6.10 9.01
N MET A 291 13.92 6.51 9.42
CA MET A 291 15.13 6.39 8.61
C MET A 291 15.82 5.03 8.72
N GLU A 292 15.41 4.14 9.65
CA GLU A 292 16.03 2.82 9.84
C GLU A 292 16.08 1.98 8.54
N PRO A 293 15.03 1.93 7.70
CA PRO A 293 15.10 1.23 6.41
C PRO A 293 16.05 1.84 5.38
N CYS A 294 16.49 3.08 5.61
CA CYS A 294 17.40 3.82 4.74
C CYS A 294 18.83 3.89 5.29
N THR A 295 19.12 3.19 6.39
CA THR A 295 20.45 3.10 6.98
C THR A 295 21.05 1.71 6.76
N ASP A 296 22.34 1.67 6.45
CA ASP A 296 23.14 0.45 6.28
C ASP A 296 24.48 0.62 7.01
N GLY A 297 24.52 0.17 8.26
CA GLY A 297 25.58 0.58 9.19
C GLY A 297 25.59 2.10 9.35
N ASP A 298 26.71 2.74 9.03
CA ASP A 298 26.88 4.21 9.07
C ASP A 298 26.46 4.91 7.77
N ARG A 299 26.05 4.15 6.74
CA ARG A 299 25.68 4.69 5.42
C ARG A 299 24.21 5.08 5.39
N ILE A 300 23.90 6.19 4.71
CA ILE A 300 22.54 6.56 4.33
C ILE A 300 22.35 6.18 2.87
N ILE A 301 21.51 5.17 2.58
CA ILE A 301 21.31 4.63 1.23
C ILE A 301 20.06 5.17 0.53
N CYS A 302 19.16 5.82 1.28
CA CYS A 302 18.01 6.50 0.74
C CYS A 302 17.51 7.62 1.66
N LEU A 303 16.59 8.44 1.16
CA LEU A 303 15.85 9.41 1.96
C LEU A 303 14.36 9.08 1.94
N ARG A 304 13.69 9.11 3.10
CA ARG A 304 12.25 8.81 3.20
C ARG A 304 11.43 9.97 2.65
N ASN A 305 10.41 9.68 1.85
CA ASN A 305 9.37 10.65 1.49
C ASN A 305 8.29 10.69 2.56
N ASP A 306 7.73 9.52 2.87
CA ASP A 306 6.59 9.35 3.74
C ASP A 306 6.76 8.17 4.70
N ILE A 307 6.01 8.23 5.80
CA ILE A 307 5.84 7.14 6.75
C ILE A 307 4.38 6.74 6.79
N ALA A 308 4.14 5.43 6.85
CA ALA A 308 2.82 4.84 6.73
C ALA A 308 2.48 3.97 7.95
N PRO A 309 2.46 4.56 9.18
CA PRO A 309 2.11 3.81 10.38
C PRO A 309 0.69 3.28 10.25
N SER A 310 0.46 2.13 10.86
CA SER A 310 -0.86 1.50 10.85
C SER A 310 -1.72 2.05 11.97
N VAL A 311 -2.99 2.23 11.69
CA VAL A 311 -4.00 2.73 12.62
C VAL A 311 -5.23 1.85 12.53
N LEU A 312 -6.06 1.88 13.57
CA LEU A 312 -7.40 1.32 13.45
C LEU A 312 -8.31 2.34 12.76
N TRP A 313 -8.76 2.02 11.57
CA TRP A 313 -9.83 2.74 10.89
C TRP A 313 -11.18 2.20 11.30
N TYR A 314 -12.16 3.10 11.49
CA TYR A 314 -13.54 2.72 11.73
C TYR A 314 -14.51 3.68 11.05
N ASP A 315 -15.64 3.15 10.60
CA ASP A 315 -16.77 3.90 10.08
C ASP A 315 -17.59 4.45 11.25
N GLN A 316 -17.58 5.77 11.43
CA GLN A 316 -18.21 6.41 12.58
C GLN A 316 -19.74 6.21 12.59
N ASP A 317 -20.35 6.24 11.40
CA ASP A 317 -21.79 6.14 11.25
C ASP A 317 -22.25 4.72 11.55
N LEU A 318 -21.54 3.70 11.04
CA LEU A 318 -21.84 2.30 11.32
C LEU A 318 -21.59 1.92 12.78
N MET A 319 -20.49 2.39 13.38
CA MET A 319 -20.22 2.15 14.80
C MET A 319 -21.32 2.76 15.68
N ALA A 320 -21.78 3.97 15.37
CA ALA A 320 -22.87 4.62 16.09
C ALA A 320 -24.24 3.96 15.83
N GLU A 321 -24.54 3.56 14.59
CA GLU A 321 -25.79 2.88 14.22
C GLU A 321 -25.92 1.53 14.91
N PHE A 322 -24.83 0.76 14.97
CA PHE A 322 -24.81 -0.56 15.59
C PHE A 322 -24.58 -0.52 17.10
N GLY A 323 -24.13 0.62 17.64
CA GLY A 323 -23.93 0.82 19.08
C GLY A 323 -22.67 0.12 19.61
N TYR A 324 -21.61 0.08 18.79
CA TYR A 324 -20.34 -0.54 19.13
C TYR A 324 -19.33 0.45 19.70
N GLU A 325 -18.48 -0.03 20.61
CA GLU A 325 -17.33 0.70 21.12
C GLU A 325 -16.09 0.41 20.26
N ILE A 326 -15.17 1.37 20.19
CA ILE A 326 -13.94 1.23 19.42
C ILE A 326 -13.00 0.28 20.19
N PRO A 327 -12.54 -0.83 19.60
CA PRO A 327 -11.65 -1.75 20.28
C PRO A 327 -10.28 -1.10 20.53
N THR A 328 -9.67 -1.46 21.64
CA THR A 328 -8.32 -1.05 22.05
C THR A 328 -7.34 -2.21 22.04
N THR A 329 -7.84 -3.45 22.04
CA THR A 329 -7.04 -4.67 21.94
C THR A 329 -7.41 -5.50 20.71
N TRP A 330 -6.48 -6.38 20.30
CA TRP A 330 -6.73 -7.35 19.23
C TRP A 330 -7.84 -8.34 19.60
N GLN A 331 -7.94 -8.71 20.88
CA GLN A 331 -9.01 -9.55 21.41
C GLN A 331 -10.38 -8.87 21.31
N GLU A 332 -10.46 -7.57 21.62
CA GLU A 332 -11.68 -6.78 21.44
C GLU A 332 -12.04 -6.63 19.97
N PHE A 333 -11.05 -6.39 19.09
CA PHE A 333 -11.27 -6.34 17.64
C PHE A 333 -11.83 -7.65 17.09
N GLU A 334 -11.27 -8.79 17.52
CA GLU A 334 -11.77 -10.11 17.14
C GLU A 334 -13.21 -10.32 17.63
N GLN A 335 -13.47 -10.05 18.91
CA GLN A 335 -14.80 -10.20 19.50
C GLN A 335 -15.85 -9.36 18.77
N LEU A 336 -15.51 -8.10 18.47
CA LEU A 336 -16.39 -7.21 17.73
C LEU A 336 -16.62 -7.71 16.30
N GLY A 337 -15.58 -8.21 15.61
CA GLY A 337 -15.74 -8.83 14.30
C GLY A 337 -16.64 -10.07 14.33
N LEU A 338 -16.55 -10.92 15.35
CA LEU A 338 -17.43 -12.07 15.53
C LEU A 338 -18.88 -11.65 15.84
N GLN A 339 -19.06 -10.55 16.57
CA GLN A 339 -20.37 -9.97 16.85
C GLN A 339 -21.01 -9.40 15.57
N ILE A 340 -20.25 -8.65 14.77
CA ILE A 340 -20.68 -8.11 13.47
C ILE A 340 -21.14 -9.23 12.54
N ALA A 341 -20.41 -10.35 12.49
CA ALA A 341 -20.83 -11.51 11.69
C ALA A 341 -22.21 -12.06 12.08
N GLN A 342 -22.56 -12.01 13.37
CA GLN A 342 -23.82 -12.53 13.90
C GLN A 342 -24.97 -11.52 13.76
N GLU A 343 -24.73 -10.26 14.09
CA GLU A 343 -25.76 -9.21 14.18
C GLU A 343 -25.97 -8.50 12.84
N HIS A 344 -24.93 -8.37 12.03
CA HIS A 344 -24.90 -7.62 10.77
C HIS A 344 -24.23 -8.42 9.64
N PRO A 345 -24.79 -9.59 9.25
CA PRO A 345 -24.19 -10.42 8.22
C PRO A 345 -24.03 -9.65 6.89
N GLY A 346 -22.82 -9.71 6.32
CA GLY A 346 -22.44 -9.00 5.10
C GLY A 346 -21.73 -7.67 5.33
N TYR A 347 -21.50 -7.26 6.57
CA TYR A 347 -20.56 -6.20 6.94
C TYR A 347 -19.18 -6.78 7.29
N SER A 348 -18.13 -5.99 7.09
CA SER A 348 -16.74 -6.46 7.23
C SER A 348 -15.89 -5.57 8.16
N VAL A 349 -14.92 -6.19 8.82
CA VAL A 349 -13.84 -5.56 9.60
C VAL A 349 -12.49 -5.54 8.85
N GLY A 350 -12.48 -5.83 7.55
CA GLY A 350 -11.28 -5.68 6.71
C GLY A 350 -11.01 -6.82 5.73
N SER A 351 -9.80 -6.79 5.19
CA SER A 351 -9.21 -7.79 4.30
C SER A 351 -8.05 -8.54 4.97
N ALA A 352 -7.69 -9.70 4.42
CA ALA A 352 -6.53 -10.48 4.85
C ALA A 352 -5.78 -11.19 3.70
N ALA A 353 -5.88 -10.68 2.46
CA ALA A 353 -5.25 -11.30 1.28
C ALA A 353 -4.44 -10.33 0.39
N GLY A 354 -4.15 -9.12 0.86
CA GLY A 354 -3.20 -8.21 0.23
C GLY A 354 -1.78 -8.39 0.77
N PRO A 355 -0.73 -8.06 0.01
CA PRO A 355 0.65 -8.03 0.54
C PRO A 355 0.80 -7.05 1.71
N GLY A 356 -0.04 -6.00 1.76
CA GLY A 356 -0.11 -5.10 2.91
C GLY A 356 -0.69 -5.73 4.18
N ASP A 357 -1.30 -6.93 4.11
CA ASP A 357 -1.90 -7.59 5.28
C ASP A 357 -0.86 -8.28 6.19
N LEU A 358 0.43 -8.21 5.83
CA LEU A 358 1.54 -8.37 6.80
C LEU A 358 1.40 -7.45 8.02
N VAL A 359 0.66 -6.37 7.87
CA VAL A 359 0.33 -5.41 8.92
C VAL A 359 -0.25 -6.04 10.18
N TYR A 360 -0.95 -7.17 10.09
CA TYR A 360 -1.49 -7.86 11.27
C TYR A 360 -0.42 -8.62 12.07
N PHE A 361 0.70 -8.99 11.44
CA PHE A 361 1.75 -9.80 12.04
C PHE A 361 2.79 -8.97 12.81
N TRP A 362 3.08 -7.74 12.37
CA TRP A 362 4.05 -6.86 13.02
C TRP A 362 3.68 -6.42 14.44
N PRO A 363 2.42 -6.01 14.73
CA PRO A 363 1.95 -5.71 16.09
C PRO A 363 2.09 -6.90 17.05
N SER A 364 2.11 -8.11 16.49
CA SER A 364 2.32 -9.33 17.23
C SER A 364 3.79 -9.67 17.46
N ARG A 365 4.71 -8.96 16.79
CA ARG A 365 6.13 -9.26 16.67
C ARG A 365 6.36 -10.69 16.18
N CYS A 366 5.58 -11.11 15.20
CA CYS A 366 5.82 -12.35 14.48
C CYS A 366 7.16 -12.23 13.73
N PRO A 367 8.14 -13.13 13.97
CA PRO A 367 9.42 -13.10 13.27
C PRO A 367 9.28 -13.63 11.84
N VAL A 368 8.63 -12.86 10.97
CA VAL A 368 8.47 -13.19 9.54
C VAL A 368 9.83 -13.16 8.85
N THR A 369 10.55 -12.07 9.03
CA THR A 369 11.90 -11.80 8.49
C THR A 369 12.66 -10.91 9.49
N GLN A 370 13.00 -11.42 10.67
CA GLN A 370 13.68 -10.61 11.68
C GLN A 370 15.19 -10.60 11.42
N ILE A 371 15.81 -9.42 11.25
CA ILE A 371 17.27 -9.34 11.16
C ILE A 371 17.87 -9.71 12.52
N VAL A 372 18.83 -10.63 12.51
CA VAL A 372 19.56 -11.04 13.72
C VAL A 372 21.07 -10.81 13.62
N ASP A 373 21.59 -10.60 12.40
CA ASP A 373 22.97 -10.22 12.10
C ASP A 373 23.05 -9.56 10.71
N ASP A 374 24.22 -8.99 10.35
CA ASP A 374 24.46 -8.20 9.12
C ASP A 374 23.92 -8.86 7.83
N HIS A 375 24.00 -10.19 7.74
CA HIS A 375 23.49 -10.98 6.61
C HIS A 375 22.63 -12.17 7.04
N THR A 376 22.09 -12.15 8.25
CA THR A 376 21.30 -13.26 8.79
C THR A 376 19.93 -12.79 9.21
N ILE A 377 18.90 -13.49 8.73
CA ILE A 377 17.54 -13.31 9.21
C ILE A 377 17.04 -14.55 9.96
N ARG A 378 16.11 -14.32 10.89
CA ARG A 378 15.29 -15.34 11.51
C ARG A 378 13.88 -15.31 10.93
N THR A 379 13.42 -16.46 10.47
CA THR A 379 12.03 -16.69 10.08
C THR A 379 11.45 -17.83 10.91
N ASP A 380 10.41 -17.54 11.69
CA ASP A 380 9.73 -18.51 12.55
C ASP A 380 8.22 -18.22 12.58
N LEU A 381 7.53 -18.66 11.52
CA LEU A 381 6.08 -18.54 11.42
C LEU A 381 5.34 -19.58 12.28
N GLY A 382 6.05 -20.54 12.89
CA GLY A 382 5.49 -21.45 13.88
C GLY A 382 5.33 -20.82 15.26
N ALA A 383 5.99 -19.69 15.51
CA ALA A 383 5.96 -18.99 16.80
C ALA A 383 4.53 -18.66 17.28
N PRO A 384 4.26 -18.67 18.60
CA PRO A 384 2.99 -18.22 19.16
C PRO A 384 2.58 -16.80 18.74
N THR A 385 3.56 -15.92 18.50
CA THR A 385 3.34 -14.56 18.01
C THR A 385 2.84 -14.52 16.56
N CYS A 386 3.05 -15.57 15.77
CA CYS A 386 2.52 -15.69 14.40
C CYS A 386 1.19 -16.43 14.37
N THR A 387 1.12 -17.56 15.08
CA THR A 387 -0.08 -18.43 15.07
C THR A 387 -1.28 -17.74 15.70
N ARG A 388 -1.10 -16.93 16.76
CA ARG A 388 -2.22 -16.16 17.35
C ARG A 388 -2.87 -15.19 16.37
N VAL A 389 -2.08 -14.60 15.47
CA VAL A 389 -2.56 -13.70 14.42
C VAL A 389 -3.32 -14.51 13.36
N ALA A 390 -2.69 -15.56 12.84
CA ALA A 390 -3.29 -16.42 11.81
C ALA A 390 -4.64 -16.98 12.27
N GLU A 391 -4.71 -17.50 13.49
CA GLU A 391 -5.93 -18.03 14.07
C GLU A 391 -7.03 -16.97 14.25
N MET A 392 -6.67 -15.76 14.70
CA MET A 392 -7.62 -14.64 14.83
C MET A 392 -8.23 -14.29 13.46
N LEU A 393 -7.38 -14.09 12.45
CA LEU A 393 -7.83 -13.76 11.09
C LEU A 393 -8.67 -14.89 10.49
N ASP A 394 -8.26 -16.16 10.67
CA ASP A 394 -9.01 -17.33 10.22
C ASP A 394 -10.40 -17.42 10.86
N ARG A 395 -10.53 -17.12 12.15
CA ARG A 395 -11.83 -17.08 12.83
C ARG A 395 -12.74 -15.98 12.28
N LEU A 396 -12.19 -14.80 11.98
CA LEU A 396 -12.95 -13.69 11.38
C LEU A 396 -13.38 -14.00 9.94
N ILE A 397 -12.50 -14.63 9.14
CA ILE A 397 -12.82 -15.08 7.79
C ILE A 397 -13.90 -16.17 7.84
N ALA A 398 -13.76 -17.17 8.70
CA ALA A 398 -14.74 -18.25 8.85
C ALA A 398 -16.11 -17.75 9.34
N ALA A 399 -16.13 -16.72 10.18
CA ALA A 399 -17.35 -16.05 10.61
C ALA A 399 -17.99 -15.19 9.50
N GLY A 400 -17.24 -14.82 8.46
CA GLY A 400 -17.70 -13.99 7.36
C GLY A 400 -17.68 -12.48 7.64
N SER A 401 -16.97 -12.05 8.69
CA SER A 401 -16.74 -10.63 8.99
C SER A 401 -15.40 -10.11 8.48
N MET A 402 -14.52 -10.95 7.97
CA MET A 402 -13.30 -10.53 7.27
C MET A 402 -13.23 -11.16 5.88
N SER A 403 -12.78 -10.38 4.89
CA SER A 403 -12.71 -10.84 3.51
C SER A 403 -11.39 -11.56 3.23
N PRO A 404 -11.41 -12.72 2.54
CA PRO A 404 -10.21 -13.39 2.02
C PRO A 404 -9.72 -12.76 0.70
N LEU A 405 -10.15 -11.54 0.37
CA LEU A 405 -9.72 -10.76 -0.79
C LEU A 405 -8.89 -9.56 -0.33
N ASN A 406 -8.08 -8.99 -1.22
CA ASN A 406 -7.38 -7.75 -0.94
C ASN A 406 -8.37 -6.57 -0.93
N ALA A 407 -8.19 -5.60 -0.02
CA ALA A 407 -8.99 -4.38 0.07
C ALA A 407 -9.10 -3.60 -1.26
N THR A 408 -8.11 -3.74 -2.15
CA THR A 408 -8.11 -3.08 -3.46
C THR A 408 -8.67 -3.94 -4.59
N ASP A 409 -9.02 -5.20 -4.34
CA ASP A 409 -9.55 -6.08 -5.38
C ASP A 409 -10.91 -5.58 -5.86
N PRO A 410 -11.19 -5.61 -7.18
CA PRO A 410 -12.47 -5.14 -7.71
C PRO A 410 -13.69 -5.79 -7.07
N GLU A 411 -13.56 -7.04 -6.60
CA GLU A 411 -14.63 -7.74 -5.90
C GLU A 411 -14.84 -7.22 -4.47
N PHE A 412 -13.79 -7.06 -3.67
CA PHE A 412 -13.86 -6.41 -2.36
C PHE A 412 -14.48 -5.01 -2.47
N VAL A 413 -14.03 -4.21 -3.44
CA VAL A 413 -14.55 -2.86 -3.69
C VAL A 413 -16.05 -2.88 -3.99
N ARG A 414 -16.52 -3.87 -4.75
CA ARG A 414 -17.95 -3.99 -5.10
C ARG A 414 -18.79 -4.50 -3.93
N GLU A 415 -18.26 -5.37 -3.08
CA GLU A 415 -19.00 -5.99 -1.99
C GLU A 415 -19.04 -5.12 -0.74
N TYR A 416 -17.90 -4.55 -0.34
CA TYR A 416 -17.73 -3.85 0.93
C TYR A 416 -17.45 -2.36 0.75
N GLY A 417 -16.49 -2.01 -0.11
CA GLY A 417 -16.01 -0.63 -0.26
C GLY A 417 -17.08 0.35 -0.73
N LYS A 418 -17.50 0.25 -1.99
CA LYS A 418 -18.51 1.16 -2.60
C LYS A 418 -19.88 1.12 -1.93
N PRO A 419 -20.39 -0.05 -1.48
CA PRO A 419 -21.64 -0.09 -0.73
C PRO A 419 -21.54 0.53 0.67
N GLY A 420 -20.34 0.79 1.19
CA GLY A 420 -20.14 1.32 2.53
C GLY A 420 -20.49 0.30 3.61
N LYS A 421 -19.97 -0.92 3.50
CA LYS A 421 -20.18 -2.02 4.45
C LYS A 421 -18.91 -2.40 5.22
N LEU A 422 -17.88 -1.57 5.13
CA LEU A 422 -16.66 -1.72 5.92
C LEU A 422 -16.86 -0.97 7.25
N VAL A 423 -16.97 -1.72 8.35
CA VAL A 423 -17.18 -1.18 9.71
C VAL A 423 -15.86 -0.75 10.32
N MET A 424 -14.82 -1.57 10.13
CA MET A 424 -13.46 -1.31 10.58
C MET A 424 -12.45 -1.80 9.55
N ALA A 425 -11.22 -1.32 9.65
CA ALA A 425 -10.06 -1.91 8.99
C ALA A 425 -8.81 -1.54 9.79
N TYR A 426 -7.90 -2.48 10.03
CA TYR A 426 -6.58 -2.13 10.51
C TYR A 426 -5.63 -2.00 9.32
N GLY A 427 -4.93 -0.89 9.21
CA GLY A 427 -4.09 -0.63 8.04
C GLY A 427 -3.39 0.73 8.06
N PRO A 428 -2.54 0.98 7.06
CA PRO A 428 -1.70 2.17 7.00
C PRO A 428 -2.52 3.46 6.81
N ILE A 429 -1.97 4.58 7.28
CA ILE A 429 -2.61 5.90 7.21
C ILE A 429 -2.96 6.35 5.77
N TRP A 430 -2.31 5.82 4.74
CA TRP A 430 -2.63 6.15 3.34
C TRP A 430 -3.97 5.56 2.87
N TYR A 431 -4.58 4.62 3.62
CA TYR A 431 -5.92 4.10 3.30
C TYR A 431 -6.97 5.21 3.23
N GLY A 432 -6.88 6.25 4.08
CA GLY A 432 -7.85 7.34 4.10
C GLY A 432 -8.02 8.03 2.74
N LEU A 433 -6.90 8.42 2.12
CA LEU A 433 -6.93 9.09 0.81
C LEU A 433 -7.09 8.08 -0.34
N ASN A 434 -6.21 7.09 -0.43
CA ASN A 434 -6.11 6.27 -1.65
C ASN A 434 -7.20 5.20 -1.72
N VAL A 435 -7.64 4.67 -0.58
CA VAL A 435 -8.59 3.55 -0.53
C VAL A 435 -9.99 4.06 -0.27
N PHE A 436 -10.22 4.74 0.85
CA PHE A 436 -11.56 5.14 1.25
C PHE A 436 -12.11 6.27 0.38
N LYS A 437 -11.35 7.36 0.22
CA LYS A 437 -11.77 8.47 -0.63
C LYS A 437 -11.74 8.10 -2.11
N ASP A 438 -10.59 7.71 -2.64
CA ASP A 438 -10.42 7.59 -4.10
C ASP A 438 -10.97 6.30 -4.69
N LEU A 439 -10.68 5.14 -4.08
CA LEU A 439 -11.11 3.85 -4.61
C LEU A 439 -12.57 3.53 -4.26
N TYR A 440 -12.98 3.77 -3.01
CA TYR A 440 -14.32 3.43 -2.54
C TYR A 440 -15.32 4.56 -2.76
N GLY A 441 -14.85 5.81 -2.88
CA GLY A 441 -15.73 6.98 -2.99
C GLY A 441 -16.47 7.29 -1.69
N ALA A 442 -15.87 6.98 -0.54
CA ALA A 442 -16.45 7.24 0.76
C ALA A 442 -16.63 8.75 0.99
N PRO A 443 -17.76 9.19 1.58
CA PRO A 443 -17.93 10.58 1.98
C PRO A 443 -16.81 11.05 2.92
N GLU A 444 -16.37 12.30 2.75
CA GLU A 444 -15.43 12.95 3.67
C GLU A 444 -15.98 12.91 5.11
N GLY A 445 -15.12 12.55 6.07
CA GLY A 445 -15.47 12.48 7.50
C GLY A 445 -16.16 11.18 7.93
N ARG A 446 -16.50 10.28 7.01
CA ARG A 446 -17.15 8.99 7.34
C ARG A 446 -16.24 8.08 8.18
N PHE A 447 -14.97 7.99 7.79
CA PHE A 447 -13.98 7.20 8.52
C PHE A 447 -13.23 8.05 9.54
N ALA A 448 -12.86 7.42 10.66
CA ALA A 448 -11.99 7.97 11.68
C ALA A 448 -10.89 6.99 12.04
N VAL A 449 -9.83 7.50 12.67
CA VAL A 449 -8.68 6.74 13.15
C VAL A 449 -8.70 6.60 14.67
N ALA A 450 -8.21 5.47 15.15
CA ALA A 450 -7.89 5.23 16.55
C ALA A 450 -6.46 4.67 16.67
N ALA A 451 -5.92 4.70 17.89
CA ALA A 451 -4.58 4.20 18.20
C ALA A 451 -4.41 2.73 17.76
N PRO A 452 -3.18 2.30 17.48
CA PRO A 452 -2.91 0.89 17.19
C PRO A 452 -3.34 -0.02 18.35
N LEU A 453 -3.74 -1.24 17.99
CA LEU A 453 -4.28 -2.20 18.95
C LEU A 453 -3.18 -2.92 19.74
N GLN A 454 -3.44 -3.14 21.02
CA GLN A 454 -2.56 -3.91 21.89
C GLN A 454 -2.90 -5.40 21.85
N TRP A 455 -1.88 -6.28 21.87
CA TRP A 455 -2.07 -7.66 22.32
C TRP A 455 -2.04 -7.68 23.85
N GLU A 456 -3.12 -8.10 24.51
CA GLU A 456 -3.26 -8.05 25.99
C GLU A 456 -2.07 -8.68 26.74
N GLU A 457 -1.43 -9.69 26.15
CA GLU A 457 -0.32 -10.44 26.72
C GLU A 457 1.03 -9.69 26.68
N ASP A 458 1.18 -8.71 25.78
CA ASP A 458 2.47 -8.06 25.50
C ASP A 458 2.78 -6.89 26.45
N GLY A 459 1.78 -6.36 27.17
CA GLY A 459 1.94 -5.27 28.13
C GLY A 459 2.33 -3.90 27.55
N GLN A 460 2.55 -3.82 26.23
CA GLN A 460 2.78 -2.60 25.45
C GLN A 460 2.18 -2.73 24.05
N VAL A 461 1.99 -1.60 23.37
CA VAL A 461 1.52 -1.54 21.98
C VAL A 461 2.71 -1.66 21.04
N TRP A 462 2.56 -2.50 20.02
CA TRP A 462 3.47 -2.59 18.88
C TRP A 462 2.68 -2.34 17.61
N ASN A 463 3.33 -1.76 16.62
CA ASN A 463 2.69 -1.34 15.40
C ASN A 463 3.52 -1.72 14.17
N GLY A 464 2.86 -1.70 13.03
CA GLY A 464 3.46 -1.92 11.72
C GLY A 464 3.50 -0.64 10.88
N ASN A 465 4.31 -0.67 9.82
CA ASN A 465 4.37 0.39 8.81
C ASN A 465 4.32 -0.25 7.41
N VAL A 466 3.27 0.04 6.64
CA VAL A 466 3.09 -0.52 5.28
C VAL A 466 3.37 0.54 4.23
N GLY A 467 4.52 0.43 3.58
CA GLY A 467 4.97 1.40 2.58
C GLY A 467 5.63 2.63 3.21
N GLY A 468 5.46 3.79 2.59
CA GLY A 468 6.31 4.93 2.86
C GLY A 468 7.51 4.89 1.94
N GLY A 469 7.41 5.57 0.80
CA GLY A 469 8.40 5.44 -0.24
C GLY A 469 9.67 6.24 0.03
N THR A 470 10.64 6.03 -0.84
CA THR A 470 12.03 6.43 -0.68
C THR A 470 12.60 6.99 -1.96
N TYR A 471 13.52 7.94 -1.82
CA TYR A 471 14.37 8.43 -2.90
C TYR A 471 15.76 7.81 -2.75
N ILE A 472 16.26 7.20 -3.82
CA ILE A 472 17.59 6.59 -3.89
C ILE A 472 18.42 7.39 -4.87
N VAL A 473 19.62 7.78 -4.47
CA VAL A 473 20.60 8.41 -5.36
C VAL A 473 21.53 7.34 -5.91
N SER A 474 21.81 7.42 -7.20
CA SER A 474 22.69 6.50 -7.91
C SER A 474 24.14 6.73 -7.53
N ARG A 475 24.85 5.68 -7.14
CA ARG A 475 26.33 5.70 -7.02
C ARG A 475 27.03 5.94 -8.36
N HIS A 476 26.29 5.85 -9.47
CA HIS A 476 26.79 6.09 -10.82
C HIS A 476 26.55 7.53 -11.29
N SER A 477 25.98 8.40 -10.46
CA SER A 477 25.81 9.81 -10.80
C SER A 477 27.17 10.52 -10.87
N SER A 478 27.36 11.32 -11.92
CA SER A 478 28.48 12.28 -12.03
C SER A 478 28.19 13.61 -11.33
N HIS A 479 27.00 13.79 -10.76
CA HIS A 479 26.57 15.02 -10.10
C HIS A 479 25.95 14.71 -8.73
N LEU A 480 26.71 14.01 -7.88
CA LEU A 480 26.20 13.46 -6.62
C LEU A 480 25.63 14.53 -5.68
N GLU A 481 26.28 15.70 -5.56
CA GLU A 481 25.79 16.81 -4.74
C GLU A 481 24.45 17.36 -5.23
N ALA A 482 24.30 17.56 -6.55
CA ALA A 482 23.03 18.04 -7.11
C ALA A 482 21.92 16.99 -6.95
N ALA A 483 22.25 15.70 -7.07
CA ALA A 483 21.30 14.63 -6.84
C ALA A 483 20.88 14.53 -5.37
N ALA A 484 21.83 14.69 -4.43
CA ALA A 484 21.57 14.73 -2.99
C ALA A 484 20.68 15.92 -2.60
N ASP A 485 20.98 17.13 -3.08
CA ASP A 485 20.17 18.33 -2.87
C ASP A 485 18.73 18.15 -3.38
N LEU A 486 18.57 17.56 -4.58
CA LEU A 486 17.24 17.28 -5.12
C LEU A 486 16.47 16.27 -4.25
N VAL A 487 17.06 15.18 -3.77
CA VAL A 487 16.33 14.23 -2.91
C VAL A 487 16.03 14.81 -1.53
N GLU A 488 16.91 15.64 -0.98
CA GLU A 488 16.66 16.41 0.25
C GLU A 488 15.46 17.33 0.07
N TRP A 489 15.45 18.10 -1.01
CA TRP A 489 14.34 19.01 -1.33
C TRP A 489 13.03 18.25 -1.55
N MET A 490 13.07 17.09 -2.21
CA MET A 490 11.88 16.26 -2.40
C MET A 490 11.32 15.76 -1.07
N ALA A 491 12.16 15.40 -0.10
CA ALA A 491 11.72 14.88 1.20
C ALA A 491 11.37 15.96 2.23
N THR A 492 11.98 17.14 2.14
CA THR A 492 11.96 18.15 3.21
C THR A 492 11.57 19.55 2.72
N GLY A 493 11.50 19.76 1.41
CA GLY A 493 11.23 21.05 0.80
C GLY A 493 9.74 21.41 0.74
N PRO A 494 9.42 22.59 0.17
CA PRO A 494 8.07 23.14 0.15
C PRO A 494 7.02 22.27 -0.56
N TYR A 495 7.43 21.37 -1.46
CA TYR A 495 6.53 20.42 -2.12
C TYR A 495 5.71 19.60 -1.11
N GLN A 496 6.32 19.20 0.02
CA GLN A 496 5.65 18.41 1.07
C GLN A 496 4.50 19.18 1.76
N GLU A 497 4.50 20.52 1.65
CA GLU A 497 3.43 21.37 2.19
C GLU A 497 2.26 21.58 1.23
N GLN A 498 2.37 21.12 -0.01
CA GLN A 498 1.37 21.32 -1.05
C GLN A 498 0.21 20.32 -0.94
N ALA A 499 -0.89 20.58 -1.67
CA ALA A 499 -2.08 19.72 -1.65
C ALA A 499 -1.87 18.42 -2.45
N GLU A 500 -0.92 18.46 -3.38
CA GLU A 500 -0.45 17.37 -4.23
C GLU A 500 0.32 16.30 -3.43
N THR A 501 0.84 16.66 -2.25
CA THR A 501 1.45 15.72 -1.31
C THR A 501 0.36 14.97 -0.54
N VAL A 502 0.02 13.79 -1.06
CA VAL A 502 -1.08 12.95 -0.55
C VAL A 502 -0.67 11.98 0.57
N THR A 503 0.63 11.77 0.79
CA THR A 503 1.16 10.83 1.79
C THR A 503 1.59 11.51 3.07
N PHE A 504 1.53 10.80 4.21
CA PHE A 504 1.92 11.35 5.51
C PHE A 504 3.45 11.53 5.61
N PRO A 505 3.97 12.76 5.74
CA PRO A 505 5.40 13.02 5.61
C PRO A 505 6.25 12.30 6.66
N ALA A 506 7.40 11.76 6.23
CA ALA A 506 8.39 11.21 7.17
C ALA A 506 9.15 12.31 7.91
N TYR A 507 9.35 13.47 7.26
CA TYR A 507 9.95 14.65 7.86
C TYR A 507 8.96 15.33 8.82
N GLN A 508 9.25 15.34 10.13
CA GLN A 508 8.31 15.74 11.18
C GLN A 508 7.78 17.18 11.03
N PRO A 509 8.58 18.18 10.63
CA PRO A 509 8.08 19.54 10.45
C PRO A 509 6.87 19.66 9.50
N HIS A 510 6.70 18.74 8.55
CA HIS A 510 5.59 18.74 7.59
C HIS A 510 4.31 18.05 8.08
N GLN A 511 4.40 17.24 9.15
CA GLN A 511 3.29 16.39 9.61
C GLN A 511 2.09 17.21 10.10
N ALA A 512 2.32 18.27 10.87
CA ALA A 512 1.24 19.12 11.39
C ALA A 512 0.44 19.80 10.27
N GLY A 513 1.14 20.31 9.25
CA GLY A 513 0.51 20.90 8.07
C GLY A 513 -0.30 19.87 7.28
N TRP A 514 0.25 18.67 7.09
CA TRP A 514 -0.47 17.58 6.42
C TRP A 514 -1.73 17.17 7.19
N ILE A 515 -1.65 16.99 8.51
CA ILE A 515 -2.80 16.64 9.36
C ILE A 515 -3.90 17.70 9.21
N GLN A 516 -3.54 18.99 9.31
CA GLN A 516 -4.48 20.10 9.18
C GLN A 516 -5.23 20.09 7.84
N ARG A 517 -4.56 19.77 6.73
CA ARG A 517 -5.19 19.69 5.39
C ARG A 517 -6.16 18.51 5.26
N ASN A 518 -5.97 17.47 6.07
CA ASN A 518 -6.69 16.20 5.96
C ASN A 518 -7.77 15.99 7.05
N THR A 519 -7.95 16.91 8.02
CA THR A 519 -8.98 16.78 9.07
C THR A 519 -10.42 16.76 8.54
N ARG A 520 -10.65 17.18 7.29
CA ARG A 520 -11.95 17.02 6.63
C ARG A 520 -12.21 15.59 6.17
N LEU A 521 -11.16 14.85 5.83
CA LEU A 521 -11.26 13.50 5.27
C LEU A 521 -11.54 12.48 6.36
N PHE A 522 -10.85 12.61 7.50
CA PHE A 522 -11.01 11.74 8.64
C PHE A 522 -10.75 12.48 9.95
N SER A 523 -11.33 11.95 11.03
CA SER A 523 -11.16 12.44 12.40
C SER A 523 -10.50 11.37 13.27
N ALA A 524 -10.34 11.64 14.56
CA ALA A 524 -9.85 10.66 15.53
C ALA A 524 -10.83 10.49 16.69
N ALA A 525 -10.82 9.30 17.31
CA ALA A 525 -11.51 9.07 18.57
C ALA A 525 -11.00 10.08 19.63
N GLY A 526 -11.88 10.95 20.14
CA GLY A 526 -11.49 12.03 21.06
C GLY A 526 -10.99 13.32 20.41
N GLY A 527 -10.88 13.38 19.08
CA GLY A 527 -10.67 14.60 18.29
C GLY A 527 -9.23 15.02 18.02
N ASP A 528 -8.23 14.27 18.50
CA ASP A 528 -6.80 14.59 18.29
C ASP A 528 -6.14 13.58 17.34
N VAL A 529 -6.15 13.91 16.05
CA VAL A 529 -5.50 13.08 15.01
C VAL A 529 -3.97 13.07 15.18
N ALA A 530 -3.37 14.17 15.63
CA ALA A 530 -1.93 14.24 15.80
C ALA A 530 -1.47 13.27 16.89
N ALA A 531 -2.15 13.24 18.03
CA ALA A 531 -1.84 12.30 19.11
C ALA A 531 -1.93 10.82 18.65
N VAL A 532 -2.96 10.46 17.86
CA VAL A 532 -3.10 9.09 17.33
C VAL A 532 -1.94 8.75 16.39
N LEU A 533 -1.52 9.67 15.51
CA LEU A 533 -0.41 9.41 14.59
C LEU A 533 0.95 9.40 15.29
N ASP A 534 1.16 10.28 16.27
CA ASP A 534 2.38 10.28 17.09
C ASP A 534 2.53 8.96 17.83
N GLU A 535 1.46 8.44 18.44
CA GLU A 535 1.44 7.12 19.07
C GLU A 535 1.67 6.00 18.05
N ALA A 536 1.03 6.07 16.89
CA ALA A 536 1.18 5.08 15.83
C ALA A 536 2.62 5.00 15.31
N VAL A 537 3.31 6.14 15.18
CA VAL A 537 4.74 6.20 14.82
C VAL A 537 5.62 5.69 15.96
N ALA A 538 5.40 6.16 17.19
CA ALA A 538 6.24 5.82 18.34
C ALA A 538 6.18 4.34 18.74
N THR A 539 5.16 3.61 18.28
CA THR A 539 4.95 2.19 18.56
C THR A 539 5.32 1.26 17.40
N ILE A 540 5.83 1.79 16.28
CA ILE A 540 6.37 0.95 15.20
C ILE A 540 7.44 0.03 15.79
N TRP A 541 7.27 -1.28 15.59
CA TRP A 541 8.24 -2.26 16.07
C TRP A 541 9.56 -2.08 15.31
N PRO A 542 10.71 -1.77 15.95
CA PRO A 542 11.93 -1.43 15.22
C PRO A 542 12.42 -2.49 14.23
N ASP A 543 12.20 -3.78 14.51
CA ASP A 543 12.59 -4.85 13.59
C ASP A 543 11.55 -5.11 12.47
N TYR A 544 10.62 -4.17 12.23
CA TYR A 544 9.60 -4.32 11.20
C TYR A 544 10.24 -4.36 9.80
N GLY A 545 10.06 -5.45 9.07
CA GLY A 545 10.19 -5.49 7.61
C GLY A 545 11.52 -5.01 7.00
N LEU A 546 12.60 -4.86 7.77
CA LEU A 546 13.86 -4.25 7.31
C LEU A 546 14.65 -5.10 6.30
N VAL A 547 14.11 -6.24 5.85
CA VAL A 547 14.88 -7.19 5.06
C VAL A 547 14.74 -6.92 3.58
N ARG A 548 15.90 -6.88 2.91
CA ARG A 548 16.11 -6.69 1.48
C ARG A 548 15.65 -7.88 0.63
N ILE A 549 14.46 -8.42 0.92
CA ILE A 549 13.89 -9.57 0.22
C ILE A 549 12.65 -9.10 -0.53
N PRO A 550 12.66 -9.16 -1.88
CA PRO A 550 11.48 -8.86 -2.66
C PRO A 550 10.32 -9.79 -2.29
N GLY A 551 9.20 -9.21 -1.85
CA GLY A 551 7.90 -9.88 -1.84
C GLY A 551 7.49 -10.66 -0.58
N ILE A 552 8.37 -10.88 0.41
CA ILE A 552 8.12 -11.55 1.72
C ILE A 552 7.11 -12.72 1.63
N GLY A 553 7.02 -13.42 0.50
CA GLY A 553 6.04 -14.47 0.17
C GLY A 553 4.53 -14.25 0.38
N TYR A 554 4.01 -13.24 1.09
CA TYR A 554 2.61 -13.26 1.56
C TYR A 554 1.59 -13.25 0.40
N GLY A 555 1.78 -12.33 -0.55
CA GLY A 555 0.92 -12.19 -1.72
C GLY A 555 1.03 -13.35 -2.72
N THR A 556 2.08 -14.14 -2.66
CA THR A 556 2.32 -15.29 -3.56
C THR A 556 1.99 -16.64 -2.92
N THR A 557 1.81 -16.69 -1.60
CA THR A 557 1.55 -17.93 -0.83
C THR A 557 0.20 -17.89 -0.13
N VAL A 558 0.04 -17.00 0.85
CA VAL A 558 -1.15 -16.91 1.71
C VAL A 558 -2.36 -16.44 0.91
N ALA A 559 -2.22 -15.32 0.18
CA ALA A 559 -3.34 -14.72 -0.54
C ALA A 559 -3.99 -15.65 -1.59
N PRO A 560 -3.23 -16.34 -2.46
CA PRO A 560 -3.82 -17.31 -3.39
C PRO A 560 -4.47 -18.50 -2.69
N ALA A 561 -3.91 -18.95 -1.56
CA ALA A 561 -4.42 -20.09 -0.79
C ALA A 561 -5.79 -19.77 -0.16
N LEU A 562 -5.96 -18.55 0.36
CA LEU A 562 -7.25 -18.06 0.86
C LEU A 562 -8.35 -18.13 -0.22
N GLY A 563 -8.02 -17.78 -1.47
CA GLY A 563 -8.93 -17.89 -2.62
C GLY A 563 -9.36 -19.33 -2.95
N THR A 564 -8.66 -20.34 -2.43
CA THR A 564 -9.01 -21.77 -2.56
C THR A 564 -9.68 -22.36 -1.32
N GLY A 565 -9.92 -21.54 -0.28
CA GLY A 565 -10.55 -21.95 0.97
C GLY A 565 -9.61 -22.58 2.00
N ARG A 566 -8.29 -22.51 1.79
CA ARG A 566 -7.30 -22.82 2.84
C ARG A 566 -7.23 -21.69 3.85
N THR A 567 -6.86 -22.02 5.07
CA THR A 567 -6.67 -21.05 6.17
C THR A 567 -5.27 -20.45 6.15
N ILE A 568 -5.08 -19.28 6.78
CA ILE A 568 -3.77 -18.65 6.98
C ILE A 568 -2.89 -19.56 7.84
N LEU A 569 -3.45 -20.17 8.89
CA LEU A 569 -2.72 -21.08 9.75
C LEU A 569 -2.15 -22.30 8.98
N GLU A 570 -2.91 -22.85 8.03
CA GLU A 570 -2.46 -23.95 7.17
C GLU A 570 -1.38 -23.56 6.15
N THR A 571 -1.17 -22.26 5.90
CA THR A 571 -0.19 -21.78 4.92
C THR A 571 1.14 -21.38 5.55
N LEU A 572 1.21 -21.16 6.87
CA LEU A 572 2.43 -20.72 7.55
C LEU A 572 3.69 -21.54 7.21
N PRO A 573 3.66 -22.89 7.15
CA PRO A 573 4.85 -23.66 6.79
C PRO A 573 5.32 -23.44 5.34
N GLU A 574 4.36 -23.34 4.41
CA GLU A 574 4.62 -23.08 2.99
C GLU A 574 5.16 -21.65 2.80
N TRP A 575 4.56 -20.70 3.50
CA TRP A 575 4.97 -19.31 3.49
C TRP A 575 6.39 -19.12 4.05
N GLN A 576 6.73 -19.78 5.16
CA GLN A 576 8.09 -19.77 5.73
C GLN A 576 9.11 -20.35 4.76
N GLN A 577 8.74 -21.42 4.06
CA GLN A 577 9.60 -22.02 3.03
C GLN A 577 9.85 -21.04 1.88
N THR A 578 8.83 -20.31 1.42
CA THR A 578 8.99 -19.27 0.40
C THR A 578 9.90 -18.15 0.86
N ILE A 579 9.69 -17.61 2.06
CA ILE A 579 10.57 -16.59 2.64
C ILE A 579 12.02 -17.08 2.68
N THR A 580 12.24 -18.31 3.15
CA THR A 580 13.59 -18.90 3.22
C THR A 580 14.25 -18.96 1.84
N GLN A 581 13.50 -19.37 0.81
CA GLN A 581 14.02 -19.46 -0.56
C GLN A 581 14.32 -18.09 -1.16
N GLU A 582 13.43 -17.12 -0.96
CA GLU A 582 13.61 -15.74 -1.43
C GLU A 582 14.80 -15.06 -0.73
N ALA A 583 14.94 -15.26 0.58
CA ALA A 583 16.08 -14.79 1.38
C ALA A 583 17.41 -15.34 0.87
N GLN A 584 17.51 -16.67 0.70
CA GLN A 584 18.72 -17.33 0.21
C GLN A 584 19.06 -16.89 -1.22
N ALA A 585 18.05 -16.70 -2.07
CA ALA A 585 18.24 -16.17 -3.43
C ALA A 585 18.76 -14.72 -3.43
N ALA A 586 18.36 -13.93 -2.43
CA ALA A 586 18.84 -12.58 -2.19
C ALA A 586 20.17 -12.52 -1.39
N GLY A 587 20.80 -13.67 -1.11
CA GLY A 587 22.11 -13.75 -0.46
C GLY A 587 22.08 -13.70 1.07
N TRP A 588 20.93 -13.84 1.70
CA TRP A 588 20.78 -13.89 3.15
C TRP A 588 20.96 -15.31 3.70
N ASP A 589 21.62 -15.41 4.84
CA ASP A 589 21.54 -16.57 5.72
C ASP A 589 20.20 -16.57 6.46
N VAL A 590 19.65 -17.77 6.69
CA VAL A 590 18.33 -17.93 7.30
C VAL A 590 18.41 -18.89 8.48
N GLU A 591 18.16 -18.36 9.67
CA GLU A 591 17.85 -19.13 10.86
C GLU A 591 16.35 -19.43 10.90
N GLN A 592 16.00 -20.70 11.10
CA GLN A 592 14.63 -21.10 11.35
C GLN A 592 14.47 -21.30 12.87
N GLY A 593 13.34 -20.89 13.44
CA GLY A 593 13.01 -21.21 14.82
C GLY A 593 12.95 -22.73 15.05
N GLU A 594 13.30 -23.18 16.26
CA GLU A 594 13.20 -24.59 16.67
C GLU A 594 11.75 -25.07 16.84
#